data_AF-A0A1V1NT86-F1
#
_entry.id   AF-A0A1V1NT86-F1
#
_cell.length_a   1.000
_cell.length_b   1.000
_cell.length_c   1.000
_cell.angle_alpha   90.00
_cell.angle_beta   90.00
_cell.angle_gamma   90.00
#
_symmetry.space_group_name_H-M   'P 1'
#
loop_
_entity.id
_entity.type
_entity.pdbx_description
1 polymer ?
#
loop_
_entity_poly.entity_id
_entity_poly.type
_entity_poly.pdbx_seq_one_letter_code
_entity_poly.pdbx_strand_id
1 'polypeptide(L)'
;FSFGDYFKREAIQFHYRLLTEIFGLPKDRLAVTVFSNDDEAYQIWSEEIGIDPKRIVRMGHETNFWRMGDTGPCGPTSEVMWDQSPHLGVDTIIPGIQADEDRFLEICNLVFMQFNRTKADPEESGRYDTPLPAPGIDTGMGFERITSVIQGVTSNYETDIFMPIIDAIQKLSGTTTKQKNENIIPYRVIADHIRAATFLITDGILPGAKGRESVCRLVIRRASRFGFKLGLNEPFLAKLSSAVIEIMGEHYTELFEHSDFINEVLTREELRFQRTLEHGINELEEELNALKSSGQNELSGEKSFNLKATHGLPIQVIQDIAKERNFTVDIESFAKEERKHSKISGGGQAMGYIDAADNYKNTFAILKSDNVLTDT
;
A
#
# COMPACT_ATOMS: atom_id res chain seq x y z
N PHE A 1 9.10 11.33 14.29
CA PHE A 1 8.02 11.86 15.15
C PHE A 1 8.58 12.85 16.18
N SER A 2 7.81 13.90 16.49
CA SER A 2 8.01 14.84 17.61
C SER A 2 6.67 15.07 18.30
N PHE A 3 6.63 14.98 19.63
CA PHE A 3 5.43 15.17 20.43
C PHE A 3 5.57 16.42 21.32
N GLY A 4 5.30 17.59 20.76
CA GLY A 4 5.42 18.87 21.51
C GLY A 4 6.86 19.28 21.86
N ASP A 5 7.84 18.76 21.12
CA ASP A 5 9.26 19.06 21.30
C ASP A 5 9.74 19.97 20.16
N TYR A 6 10.56 19.46 19.23
CA TYR A 6 11.02 20.20 18.05
C TYR A 6 9.95 20.29 16.96
N PHE A 7 10.09 21.26 16.05
CA PHE A 7 9.09 21.53 15.02
C PHE A 7 9.71 21.66 13.62
N LYS A 8 9.17 22.51 12.74
CA LYS A 8 9.53 22.55 11.30
C LYS A 8 11.03 22.67 11.05
N ARG A 9 11.68 23.60 11.75
CA ARG A 9 13.08 23.93 11.55
C ARG A 9 13.98 22.72 11.74
N GLU A 10 13.90 22.09 12.91
CA GLU A 10 14.71 20.92 13.23
C GLU A 10 14.30 19.70 12.39
N ALA A 11 13.00 19.52 12.14
CA ALA A 11 12.51 18.41 11.31
C ALA A 11 13.09 18.45 9.89
N ILE A 12 13.09 19.63 9.25
CA ILE A 12 13.68 19.86 7.93
C ILE A 12 15.21 19.62 7.99
N GLN A 13 15.89 20.15 9.01
CA GLN A 13 17.34 19.96 9.18
C GLN A 13 17.72 18.48 9.34
N PHE A 14 16.97 17.71 10.14
CA PHE A 14 17.22 16.29 10.34
C PHE A 14 17.07 15.51 9.02
N HIS A 15 16.01 15.77 8.26
CA HIS A 15 15.77 15.08 6.98
C HIS A 15 16.83 15.45 5.94
N TYR A 16 17.13 16.73 5.78
CA TYR A 16 18.15 17.16 4.84
C TYR A 16 19.53 16.60 5.17
N ARG A 17 19.90 16.57 6.46
CA ARG A 17 21.13 15.96 6.93
C ARG A 17 21.18 14.45 6.68
N LEU A 18 20.09 13.74 6.97
CA LEU A 18 19.99 12.30 6.71
C LEU A 18 20.22 12.00 5.22
N LEU A 19 19.51 12.70 4.33
CA LEU A 19 19.59 12.48 2.89
C LEU A 19 20.96 12.85 2.31
N THR A 20 21.55 13.97 2.73
CA THR A 20 22.73 14.53 2.05
C THR A 20 24.05 14.21 2.73
N GLU A 21 24.09 14.10 4.06
CA GLU A 21 25.32 13.81 4.81
C GLU A 21 25.46 12.32 5.14
N ILE A 22 24.37 11.67 5.55
CA ILE A 22 24.41 10.26 5.98
C ILE A 22 24.28 9.33 4.77
N PHE A 23 23.26 9.53 3.93
CA PHE A 23 23.10 8.75 2.70
C PHE A 23 23.96 9.27 1.54
N GLY A 24 24.50 10.48 1.64
CA GLY A 24 25.40 11.03 0.63
C GLY A 24 24.70 11.37 -0.70
N LEU A 25 23.39 11.62 -0.69
CA LEU A 25 22.66 11.94 -1.91
C LEU A 25 23.09 13.30 -2.50
N PRO A 26 23.25 13.42 -3.82
CA PRO A 26 23.51 14.67 -4.50
C PRO A 26 22.42 15.72 -4.21
N LYS A 27 22.83 16.84 -3.60
CA LYS A 27 21.94 17.95 -3.20
C LYS A 27 21.19 18.56 -4.40
N ASP A 28 21.85 18.61 -5.55
CA ASP A 28 21.33 19.12 -6.82
C ASP A 28 20.33 18.18 -7.50
N ARG A 29 20.03 17.02 -6.90
CA ARG A 29 18.94 16.13 -7.34
C ARG A 29 17.71 16.21 -6.44
N LEU A 30 17.77 16.98 -5.36
CA LEU A 30 16.62 17.20 -4.48
C LEU A 30 15.79 18.38 -4.98
N ALA A 31 14.47 18.21 -4.93
CA ALA A 31 13.49 19.28 -4.98
C ALA A 31 12.54 19.11 -3.79
N VAL A 32 11.85 20.16 -3.40
CA VAL A 32 10.95 20.12 -2.23
C VAL A 32 9.63 20.78 -2.56
N THR A 33 8.55 20.24 -2.00
CA THR A 33 7.23 20.86 -2.02
C THR A 33 6.93 21.44 -0.65
N VAL A 34 6.17 22.53 -0.60
CA VAL A 34 5.63 23.12 0.63
C VAL A 34 4.18 23.53 0.40
N PHE A 35 3.38 23.54 1.47
CA PHE A 35 2.02 24.07 1.39
C PHE A 35 2.02 25.54 0.95
N SER A 36 1.07 25.92 0.10
CA SER A 36 1.03 27.24 -0.53
C SER A 36 1.06 28.41 0.45
N ASN A 37 0.42 28.24 1.61
CA ASN A 37 0.33 29.24 2.68
C ASN A 37 1.37 29.04 3.80
N ASP A 38 2.33 28.12 3.64
CA ASP A 38 3.37 27.85 4.64
C ASP A 38 4.69 28.57 4.29
N ASP A 39 4.72 29.88 4.56
CA ASP A 39 5.91 30.71 4.34
C ASP A 39 7.08 30.33 5.25
N GLU A 40 6.81 29.79 6.44
CA GLU A 40 7.82 29.35 7.38
C GLU A 40 8.63 28.18 6.82
N ALA A 41 7.96 27.14 6.32
CA ALA A 41 8.64 25.99 5.69
C ALA A 41 9.43 26.43 4.44
N TYR A 42 8.87 27.34 3.63
CA TYR A 42 9.56 27.88 2.46
C TYR A 42 10.85 28.61 2.84
N GLN A 43 10.81 29.47 3.87
CA GLN A 43 11.98 30.23 4.35
C GLN A 43 13.05 29.31 4.92
N ILE A 44 12.67 28.29 5.70
CA ILE A 44 13.64 27.31 6.22
C ILE A 44 14.37 26.61 5.07
N TRP A 45 13.65 26.14 4.04
CA TRP A 45 14.27 25.48 2.88
C TRP A 45 15.15 26.42 2.05
N SER A 46 14.68 27.62 1.75
CA SER A 46 15.38 28.55 0.86
C SER A 46 16.55 29.28 1.53
N GLU A 47 16.38 29.75 2.76
CA GLU A 47 17.34 30.61 3.44
C GLU A 47 18.26 29.84 4.39
N GLU A 48 17.72 28.93 5.20
CA GLU A 48 18.52 28.21 6.19
C GLU A 48 19.21 26.97 5.62
N ILE A 49 18.49 26.17 4.83
CA ILE A 49 19.06 24.99 4.17
C ILE A 49 19.81 25.39 2.88
N GLY A 50 19.34 26.43 2.20
CA GLY A 50 19.94 26.94 0.97
C GLY A 50 19.55 26.16 -0.29
N ILE A 51 18.36 25.58 -0.34
CA ILE A 51 17.81 25.00 -1.58
C ILE A 51 17.50 26.13 -2.56
N ASP A 52 17.92 25.97 -3.82
CA ASP A 52 17.58 26.90 -4.91
C ASP A 52 16.05 27.09 -4.97
N PRO A 53 15.53 28.33 -4.89
CA PRO A 53 14.10 28.61 -5.04
C PRO A 53 13.44 27.99 -6.27
N LYS A 54 14.20 27.73 -7.35
CA LYS A 54 13.70 27.01 -8.55
C LYS A 54 13.40 25.52 -8.31
N ARG A 55 13.76 25.01 -7.12
CA ARG A 55 13.53 23.63 -6.66
C ARG A 55 12.55 23.56 -5.50
N ILE A 56 11.95 24.69 -5.10
CA ILE A 56 10.95 24.77 -4.02
C ILE A 56 9.61 25.08 -4.64
N VAL A 57 8.70 24.11 -4.62
CA VAL A 57 7.37 24.23 -5.24
C VAL A 57 6.32 24.48 -4.18
N ARG A 58 5.48 25.49 -4.38
CA ARG A 58 4.30 25.73 -3.54
C ARG A 58 3.11 24.98 -4.11
N MET A 59 2.49 24.15 -3.29
CA MET A 59 1.43 23.23 -3.69
C MET A 59 0.18 23.41 -2.82
N GLY A 60 -0.98 23.03 -3.37
CA GLY A 60 -2.29 23.24 -2.75
C GLY A 60 -2.64 22.20 -1.68
N HIS A 61 -3.90 22.25 -1.26
CA HIS A 61 -4.43 21.41 -0.18
C HIS A 61 -4.51 19.92 -0.55
N GLU A 62 -4.71 19.60 -1.84
CA GLU A 62 -4.77 18.22 -2.33
C GLU A 62 -3.44 17.45 -2.18
N THR A 63 -2.32 18.17 -2.12
CA THR A 63 -0.97 17.60 -2.15
C THR A 63 -0.22 17.88 -0.85
N ASN A 64 -0.19 19.14 -0.39
CA ASN A 64 0.64 19.55 0.74
C ASN A 64 -0.15 19.86 2.02
N PHE A 65 -1.26 19.16 2.25
CA PHE A 65 -1.99 19.20 3.52
C PHE A 65 -2.44 17.81 3.95
N TRP A 66 -1.86 17.30 5.03
CA TRP A 66 -2.12 15.95 5.50
C TRP A 66 -3.19 15.93 6.59
N ARG A 67 -4.00 14.87 6.59
CA ARG A 67 -5.03 14.60 7.58
C ARG A 67 -5.06 13.11 7.92
N MET A 68 -5.29 12.80 9.20
CA MET A 68 -5.44 11.41 9.66
C MET A 68 -6.69 10.72 9.07
N GLY A 69 -7.74 11.50 8.81
CA GLY A 69 -9.02 11.04 8.26
C GLY A 69 -10.01 12.20 8.17
N ASP A 70 -11.32 11.88 8.20
CA ASP A 70 -12.38 12.91 8.20
C ASP A 70 -12.31 13.82 9.45
N THR A 71 -11.77 13.29 10.55
CA THR A 71 -11.48 14.00 11.80
C THR A 71 -10.11 13.58 12.34
N GLY A 72 -9.58 14.34 13.30
CA GLY A 72 -8.31 14.06 13.97
C GLY A 72 -7.18 15.04 13.59
N PRO A 73 -5.95 14.75 13.99
CA PRO A 73 -4.79 15.60 13.71
C PRO A 73 -4.57 15.84 12.21
N CYS A 74 -4.22 17.07 11.87
CA CYS A 74 -3.92 17.52 10.50
C CYS A 74 -2.96 18.70 10.50
N GLY A 75 -2.42 19.02 9.31
CA GLY A 75 -1.57 20.18 9.11
C GLY A 75 -0.87 20.23 7.76
N PRO A 76 -0.17 21.34 7.46
CA PRO A 76 0.59 21.49 6.24
C PRO A 76 1.74 20.48 6.19
N THR A 77 2.15 20.12 4.98
CA THR A 77 3.30 19.24 4.76
C THR A 77 4.37 19.88 3.90
N SER A 78 5.56 19.31 3.99
CA SER A 78 6.63 19.51 3.04
C SER A 78 7.19 18.16 2.60
N GLU A 79 7.28 17.92 1.30
CA GLU A 79 7.79 16.66 0.76
C GLU A 79 9.14 16.89 0.08
N VAL A 80 9.99 15.87 0.11
CA VAL A 80 11.26 15.85 -0.61
C VAL A 80 11.12 14.93 -1.82
N MET A 81 11.39 15.50 -2.99
CA MET A 81 11.31 14.86 -4.30
C MET A 81 12.71 14.56 -4.82
N TRP A 82 12.90 13.36 -5.35
CA TRP A 82 14.09 12.94 -6.07
C TRP A 82 13.91 13.13 -7.58
N ASP A 83 14.77 13.96 -8.18
CA ASP A 83 14.78 14.18 -9.63
C ASP A 83 15.43 13.00 -10.35
N GLN A 84 14.62 12.16 -11.00
CA GLN A 84 15.08 11.01 -11.78
C GLN A 84 15.68 11.41 -13.13
N SER A 85 15.36 12.61 -13.62
CA SER A 85 15.74 13.12 -14.94
C SER A 85 16.42 14.50 -14.86
N PRO A 86 17.56 14.63 -14.14
CA PRO A 86 18.22 15.92 -13.94
C PRO A 86 18.73 16.57 -15.23
N HIS A 87 18.89 15.79 -16.30
CA HIS A 87 19.27 16.26 -17.62
C HIS A 87 18.25 17.19 -18.29
N LEU A 88 16.99 17.23 -17.80
CA LEU A 88 15.95 18.13 -18.29
C LEU A 88 16.11 19.58 -17.78
N GLY A 89 17.07 19.82 -16.89
CA GLY A 89 17.42 21.15 -16.39
C GLY A 89 16.56 21.63 -15.22
N VAL A 90 17.02 22.71 -14.59
CA VAL A 90 16.39 23.29 -13.37
C VAL A 90 15.09 24.03 -13.68
N ASP A 91 14.99 24.68 -14.84
CA ASP A 91 13.84 25.51 -15.21
C ASP A 91 12.57 24.70 -15.49
N THR A 92 12.70 23.37 -15.66
CA THR A 92 11.59 22.43 -15.87
C THR A 92 11.13 21.75 -14.58
N ILE A 93 11.77 22.01 -13.44
CA ILE A 93 11.45 21.32 -12.17
C ILE A 93 10.07 21.72 -11.64
N ILE A 94 9.82 23.02 -11.45
CA ILE A 94 8.51 23.50 -10.95
C ILE A 94 7.37 23.04 -11.87
N PRO A 95 7.42 23.26 -13.21
CA PRO A 95 6.38 22.77 -14.10
C PRO A 95 6.18 21.24 -14.01
N GLY A 96 7.27 20.48 -13.94
CA GLY A 96 7.20 19.02 -13.90
C GLY A 96 6.59 18.46 -12.61
N ILE A 97 6.89 19.06 -11.46
CA ILE A 97 6.24 18.70 -10.18
C ILE A 97 4.76 19.08 -10.19
N GLN A 98 4.41 20.27 -10.70
CA GLN A 98 3.01 20.72 -10.76
C GLN A 98 2.16 19.90 -11.74
N ALA A 99 2.78 19.36 -12.78
CA ALA A 99 2.13 18.50 -13.76
C ALA A 99 2.10 17.02 -13.36
N ASP A 100 2.62 16.67 -12.16
CA ASP A 100 2.71 15.28 -11.66
C ASP A 100 3.42 14.35 -12.67
N GLU A 101 4.54 14.81 -13.23
CA GLU A 101 5.32 14.03 -14.17
C GLU A 101 6.09 12.90 -13.46
N ASP A 102 6.20 11.72 -14.10
CA ASP A 102 6.99 10.55 -13.64
C ASP A 102 8.49 10.86 -13.35
N ARG A 103 8.95 12.07 -13.63
CA ARG A 103 10.31 12.55 -13.33
C ARG A 103 10.61 12.56 -11.84
N PHE A 104 9.64 12.87 -10.98
CA PHE A 104 9.90 13.11 -9.56
C PHE A 104 9.39 11.95 -8.71
N LEU A 105 10.29 11.37 -7.92
CA LEU A 105 9.95 10.36 -6.94
C LEU A 105 9.90 11.00 -5.55
N GLU A 106 8.72 11.04 -4.94
CA GLU A 106 8.58 11.44 -3.54
C GLU A 106 9.29 10.42 -2.64
N ILE A 107 10.36 10.85 -1.96
CA ILE A 107 11.16 10.00 -1.08
C ILE A 107 10.83 10.20 0.40
N CYS A 108 10.35 11.40 0.79
CA CYS A 108 10.01 11.70 2.17
C CYS A 108 8.90 12.74 2.27
N ASN A 109 8.02 12.59 3.25
CA ASN A 109 6.97 13.53 3.62
C ASN A 109 7.16 13.98 5.08
N LEU A 110 7.26 15.29 5.31
CA LEU A 110 7.25 15.92 6.62
C LEU A 110 5.87 16.55 6.86
N VAL A 111 5.14 16.02 7.84
CA VAL A 111 3.84 16.53 8.28
C VAL A 111 4.03 17.40 9.53
N PHE A 112 3.61 18.66 9.43
CA PHE A 112 3.63 19.61 10.53
C PHE A 112 2.25 19.62 11.20
N MET A 113 2.02 18.68 12.12
CA MET A 113 0.74 18.58 12.82
C MET A 113 0.51 19.83 13.69
N GLN A 114 -0.46 20.65 13.29
CA GLN A 114 -0.78 21.91 13.96
C GLN A 114 -2.23 22.00 14.41
N PHE A 115 -3.11 21.23 13.78
CA PHE A 115 -4.54 21.32 14.01
C PHE A 115 -5.13 19.94 14.34
N ASN A 116 -6.28 19.97 14.97
CA ASN A 116 -7.18 18.86 15.14
C ASN A 116 -8.49 19.20 14.44
N ARG A 117 -8.83 18.46 13.39
CA ARG A 117 -10.08 18.59 12.65
C ARG A 117 -11.20 17.96 13.45
N THR A 118 -12.17 18.78 13.84
CA THR A 118 -13.26 18.35 14.73
C THR A 118 -14.44 17.72 14.00
N LYS A 119 -14.58 17.96 12.69
CA LYS A 119 -15.66 17.44 11.83
C LYS A 119 -15.16 17.26 10.40
N ALA A 120 -15.82 16.37 9.66
CA ALA A 120 -15.59 16.23 8.22
C ALA A 120 -15.69 17.60 7.52
N ASP A 121 -14.70 17.89 6.68
CA ASP A 121 -14.59 19.13 5.92
C ASP A 121 -14.33 18.80 4.44
N PRO A 122 -15.37 18.37 3.69
CA PRO A 122 -15.22 17.97 2.29
C PRO A 122 -14.76 19.11 1.38
N GLU A 123 -15.00 20.36 1.81
CA GLU A 123 -14.58 21.57 1.09
C GLU A 123 -13.15 21.98 1.42
N GLU A 124 -12.48 21.28 2.35
CA GLU A 124 -11.11 21.55 2.77
C GLU A 124 -10.88 23.02 3.17
N SER A 125 -11.90 23.61 3.78
CA SER A 125 -11.96 25.03 4.14
C SER A 125 -11.11 25.38 5.38
N GLY A 126 -10.76 24.39 6.21
CA GLY A 126 -10.10 24.57 7.50
C GLY A 126 -11.04 25.07 8.59
N ARG A 127 -12.35 25.20 8.32
CA ARG A 127 -13.34 25.77 9.27
C ARG A 127 -13.46 24.98 10.57
N TYR A 128 -13.19 23.68 10.52
CA TYR A 128 -13.31 22.78 11.67
C TYR A 128 -11.97 22.46 12.33
N ASP A 129 -10.90 23.13 11.90
CA ASP A 129 -9.54 22.88 12.34
C ASP A 129 -9.23 23.74 13.57
N THR A 130 -9.07 23.09 14.72
CA THR A 130 -8.72 23.74 15.98
C THR A 130 -7.25 23.54 16.30
N PRO A 131 -6.49 24.56 16.74
CA PRO A 131 -5.07 24.39 17.07
C PRO A 131 -4.83 23.27 18.09
N LEU A 132 -3.81 22.46 17.87
CA LEU A 132 -3.34 21.47 18.84
C LEU A 132 -2.70 22.19 20.04
N PRO A 133 -2.84 21.63 21.27
CA PRO A 133 -2.21 22.21 22.46
C PRO A 133 -0.68 22.18 22.38
N ALA A 134 -0.12 21.19 21.68
CA ALA A 134 1.29 21.07 21.37
C ALA A 134 1.42 20.58 19.92
N PRO A 135 1.93 21.41 18.99
CA PRO A 135 2.24 20.99 17.63
C PRO A 135 3.27 19.84 17.64
N GLY A 136 3.20 19.00 16.62
CA GLY A 136 4.06 17.83 16.52
C GLY A 136 4.54 17.59 15.10
N ILE A 137 5.49 16.68 14.97
CA ILE A 137 6.04 16.26 13.67
C ILE A 137 5.67 14.79 13.47
N ASP A 138 5.07 14.49 12.34
CA ASP A 138 4.97 13.15 11.79
C ASP A 138 5.75 13.12 10.47
N THR A 139 6.60 12.12 10.27
CA THR A 139 7.45 12.04 9.07
C THR A 139 7.42 10.62 8.53
N GLY A 140 7.19 10.49 7.24
CA GLY A 140 7.25 9.21 6.52
C GLY A 140 8.34 9.23 5.46
N MET A 141 9.10 8.15 5.36
CA MET A 141 10.03 7.91 4.26
C MET A 141 9.83 6.47 3.78
N GLY A 142 9.45 6.31 2.52
CA GLY A 142 9.24 4.98 1.95
C GLY A 142 10.57 4.23 1.86
N PHE A 143 10.76 3.22 2.71
CA PHE A 143 12.03 2.49 2.82
C PHE A 143 12.48 1.91 1.47
N GLU A 144 11.56 1.32 0.71
CA GLU A 144 11.86 0.74 -0.61
C GLU A 144 12.17 1.82 -1.67
N ARG A 145 11.56 3.01 -1.57
CA ARG A 145 11.83 4.14 -2.47
C ARG A 145 13.21 4.74 -2.20
N ILE A 146 13.56 4.98 -0.94
CA ILE A 146 14.90 5.50 -0.63
C ILE A 146 15.99 4.46 -0.93
N THR A 147 15.70 3.18 -0.73
CA THR A 147 16.61 2.08 -1.09
C THR A 147 16.88 2.03 -2.59
N SER A 148 15.85 2.20 -3.43
CA SER A 148 16.04 2.24 -4.90
C SER A 148 16.90 3.42 -5.33
N VAL A 149 16.72 4.58 -4.70
CA VAL A 149 17.56 5.78 -4.92
C VAL A 149 19.01 5.52 -4.51
N ILE A 150 19.26 4.99 -3.31
CA ILE A 150 20.61 4.71 -2.80
C ILE A 150 21.33 3.67 -3.66
N GLN A 151 20.62 2.65 -4.12
CA GLN A 151 21.17 1.59 -4.98
C GLN A 151 21.28 1.99 -6.45
N GLY A 152 20.75 3.15 -6.83
CA GLY A 152 20.81 3.66 -8.19
C GLY A 152 19.96 2.88 -9.19
N VAL A 153 18.89 2.22 -8.72
CA VAL A 153 17.94 1.47 -9.57
C VAL A 153 16.66 2.28 -9.81
N THR A 154 15.96 1.98 -10.90
CA THR A 154 14.80 2.79 -11.35
C THR A 154 13.47 2.30 -10.77
N SER A 155 13.49 1.15 -10.12
CA SER A 155 12.30 0.53 -9.56
C SER A 155 12.56 -0.01 -8.17
N ASN A 156 11.60 0.16 -7.26
CA ASN A 156 11.65 -0.48 -5.94
C ASN A 156 11.85 -2.00 -6.04
N TYR A 157 11.33 -2.61 -7.10
CA TYR A 157 11.42 -4.06 -7.35
C TYR A 157 12.81 -4.52 -7.81
N GLU A 158 13.72 -3.61 -8.10
CA GLU A 158 15.10 -3.92 -8.50
C GLU A 158 16.07 -3.86 -7.31
N THR A 159 15.55 -3.62 -6.10
CA THR A 159 16.36 -3.55 -4.88
C THR A 159 16.69 -4.93 -4.33
N ASP A 160 17.73 -5.01 -3.50
CA ASP A 160 18.09 -6.19 -2.71
C ASP A 160 16.97 -6.74 -1.81
N ILE A 161 15.99 -5.91 -1.45
CA ILE A 161 14.80 -6.33 -0.66
C ILE A 161 13.82 -7.14 -1.52
N PHE A 162 13.73 -6.87 -2.82
CA PHE A 162 12.76 -7.52 -3.72
C PHE A 162 13.37 -8.58 -4.63
N MET A 163 14.61 -8.37 -5.08
CA MET A 163 15.26 -9.22 -6.08
C MET A 163 15.35 -10.70 -5.65
N PRO A 164 15.65 -11.06 -4.39
CA PRO A 164 15.68 -12.46 -4.00
C PRO A 164 14.31 -13.15 -4.11
N ILE A 165 13.22 -12.41 -3.86
CA ILE A 165 11.85 -12.92 -4.06
C ILE A 165 11.55 -13.10 -5.55
N ILE A 166 11.91 -12.11 -6.37
CA ILE A 166 11.74 -12.15 -7.84
C ILE A 166 12.52 -13.32 -8.45
N ASP A 167 13.75 -13.55 -7.97
CA ASP A 167 14.60 -14.64 -8.43
C ASP A 167 14.07 -16.01 -7.96
N ALA A 168 13.49 -16.09 -6.76
CA ALA A 168 12.77 -17.29 -6.30
C ALA A 168 11.56 -17.60 -7.21
N ILE A 169 10.77 -16.59 -7.59
CA ILE A 169 9.65 -16.76 -8.54
C ILE A 169 10.19 -17.25 -9.89
N GLN A 170 11.27 -16.64 -10.39
CA GLN A 170 11.89 -17.04 -11.67
C GLN A 170 12.38 -18.48 -11.64
N LYS A 171 13.02 -18.90 -10.54
CA LYS A 171 13.49 -20.26 -10.35
C LYS A 171 12.34 -21.26 -10.34
N LEU A 172 11.23 -20.94 -9.68
CA LEU A 172 10.04 -21.79 -9.65
C LEU A 172 9.34 -21.87 -11.02
N SER A 173 9.29 -20.76 -11.76
CA SER A 173 8.63 -20.72 -13.08
C SER A 173 9.47 -21.34 -14.20
N GLY A 174 10.78 -21.54 -13.97
CA GLY A 174 11.70 -22.08 -14.97
C GLY A 174 11.94 -21.14 -16.15
N THR A 175 11.61 -19.85 -16.00
CA THR A 175 11.74 -18.86 -17.08
C THR A 175 13.15 -18.30 -17.19
N THR A 176 13.58 -17.99 -18.41
CA THR A 176 14.82 -17.25 -18.67
C THR A 176 14.70 -15.79 -18.23
N THR A 177 15.83 -15.12 -17.99
CA THR A 177 15.83 -13.70 -17.63
C THR A 177 15.17 -12.82 -18.68
N LYS A 178 15.30 -13.18 -19.97
CA LYS A 178 14.62 -12.48 -21.06
C LYS A 178 13.10 -12.60 -20.94
N GLN A 179 12.58 -13.81 -20.73
CA GLN A 179 11.15 -14.05 -20.55
C GLN A 179 10.60 -13.34 -19.31
N LYS A 180 11.35 -13.34 -18.20
CA LYS A 180 11.01 -12.58 -16.99
C LYS A 180 10.87 -11.09 -17.31
N ASN A 181 11.87 -10.50 -17.98
CA ASN A 181 11.88 -9.07 -18.25
C ASN A 181 10.77 -8.65 -19.24
N GLU A 182 10.46 -9.48 -20.24
CA GLU A 182 9.34 -9.26 -21.17
C GLU A 182 7.97 -9.35 -20.47
N ASN A 183 7.88 -10.05 -19.33
CA ASN A 183 6.65 -10.25 -18.57
C ASN A 183 6.88 -9.99 -17.06
N ILE A 184 7.46 -8.83 -16.73
CA ILE A 184 7.90 -8.52 -15.35
C ILE A 184 6.74 -8.25 -14.38
N ILE A 185 5.57 -7.86 -14.89
CA ILE A 185 4.41 -7.46 -14.08
C ILE A 185 3.96 -8.58 -13.12
N PRO A 186 3.71 -9.83 -13.58
CA PRO A 186 3.43 -10.94 -12.67
C PRO A 186 4.46 -11.12 -11.56
N TYR A 187 5.75 -11.00 -11.85
CA TYR A 187 6.81 -11.16 -10.84
C TYR A 187 6.70 -10.09 -9.75
N ARG A 188 6.50 -8.83 -10.15
CA ARG A 188 6.33 -7.71 -9.22
C ARG A 188 5.08 -7.87 -8.35
N VAL A 189 3.95 -8.25 -8.95
CA VAL A 189 2.69 -8.47 -8.20
C VAL A 189 2.83 -9.61 -7.21
N ILE A 190 3.40 -10.75 -7.62
CA ILE A 190 3.60 -11.89 -6.71
C ILE A 190 4.55 -11.49 -5.57
N ALA A 191 5.68 -10.82 -5.86
CA ALA A 191 6.66 -10.44 -4.86
C ALA A 191 6.11 -9.45 -3.82
N ASP A 192 5.33 -8.47 -4.25
CA ASP A 192 4.64 -7.54 -3.36
C ASP A 192 3.59 -8.24 -2.50
N HIS A 193 2.73 -9.04 -3.13
CA HIS A 193 1.62 -9.67 -2.44
C HIS A 193 2.06 -10.77 -1.47
N ILE A 194 3.15 -11.50 -1.77
CA ILE A 194 3.67 -12.49 -0.83
C ILE A 194 4.29 -11.82 0.41
N ARG A 195 4.95 -10.65 0.26
CA ARG A 195 5.39 -9.86 1.41
C ARG A 195 4.19 -9.46 2.27
N ALA A 196 3.18 -8.86 1.66
CA ALA A 196 1.96 -8.45 2.37
C ALA A 196 1.28 -9.62 3.08
N ALA A 197 1.09 -10.76 2.39
CA ALA A 197 0.46 -11.94 2.97
C ALA A 197 1.28 -12.51 4.14
N THR A 198 2.60 -12.58 4.00
CA THR A 198 3.51 -13.09 5.04
C THR A 198 3.38 -12.27 6.33
N PHE A 199 3.46 -10.94 6.24
CA PHE A 199 3.30 -10.07 7.42
C PHE A 199 1.88 -10.11 7.99
N LEU A 200 0.84 -10.06 7.16
CA LEU A 200 -0.55 -10.16 7.64
C LEU A 200 -0.79 -11.44 8.45
N ILE A 201 -0.30 -12.59 7.97
CA ILE A 201 -0.46 -13.86 8.68
C ILE A 201 0.37 -13.90 9.96
N THR A 202 1.57 -13.32 9.94
CA THR A 202 2.44 -13.19 11.11
C THR A 202 1.74 -12.40 12.23
N ASP A 203 1.01 -11.34 11.86
CA ASP A 203 0.20 -10.53 12.78
C ASP A 203 -1.15 -11.17 13.16
N GLY A 204 -1.37 -12.44 12.79
CA GLY A 204 -2.58 -13.20 13.11
C GLY A 204 -3.79 -12.93 12.22
N ILE A 205 -3.64 -12.21 11.10
CA ILE A 205 -4.74 -11.92 10.17
C ILE A 205 -4.87 -13.10 9.18
N LEU A 206 -5.96 -13.86 9.34
CA LEU A 206 -6.22 -15.04 8.51
C LEU A 206 -7.08 -14.71 7.27
N PRO A 207 -6.99 -15.52 6.19
CA PRO A 207 -7.82 -15.32 5.00
C PRO A 207 -9.32 -15.52 5.26
N GLY A 208 -10.09 -14.45 5.17
CA GLY A 208 -11.52 -14.41 5.54
C GLY A 208 -12.38 -13.61 4.57
N ALA A 209 -13.66 -13.44 4.91
CA ALA A 209 -14.64 -12.87 3.98
C ALA A 209 -14.85 -11.36 4.13
N LYS A 210 -14.48 -10.77 5.29
CA LYS A 210 -14.76 -9.37 5.62
C LYS A 210 -13.54 -8.68 6.21
N GLY A 211 -13.53 -7.34 6.18
CA GLY A 211 -12.51 -6.52 6.83
C GLY A 211 -11.09 -6.89 6.41
N ARG A 212 -10.16 -6.87 7.37
CA ARG A 212 -8.73 -7.17 7.14
C ARG A 212 -8.50 -8.59 6.61
N GLU A 213 -9.33 -9.53 7.05
CA GLU A 213 -9.25 -10.93 6.59
C GLU A 213 -9.54 -11.06 5.08
N SER A 214 -10.46 -10.25 4.55
CA SER A 214 -10.75 -10.21 3.12
C SER A 214 -9.60 -9.64 2.29
N VAL A 215 -8.83 -8.71 2.88
CA VAL A 215 -7.62 -8.16 2.26
C VAL A 215 -6.52 -9.23 2.24
N CYS A 216 -6.29 -9.94 3.36
CA CYS A 216 -5.37 -11.07 3.43
C CYS A 216 -5.70 -12.14 2.37
N ARG A 217 -6.98 -12.54 2.29
CA ARG A 217 -7.45 -13.45 1.24
C ARG A 217 -7.20 -12.90 -0.17
N LEU A 218 -7.47 -11.62 -0.40
CA LEU A 218 -7.31 -10.98 -1.71
C LEU A 218 -5.86 -11.05 -2.19
N VAL A 219 -4.90 -10.63 -1.36
CA VAL A 219 -3.48 -10.58 -1.77
C VAL A 219 -2.94 -11.99 -2.07
N ILE A 220 -3.30 -12.99 -1.27
CA ILE A 220 -2.93 -14.40 -1.51
C ILE A 220 -3.50 -14.89 -2.84
N ARG A 221 -4.80 -14.69 -3.07
CA ARG A 221 -5.46 -15.17 -4.30
C ARG A 221 -4.95 -14.47 -5.56
N ARG A 222 -4.68 -13.17 -5.47
CA ARG A 222 -4.13 -12.41 -6.60
C ARG A 222 -2.68 -12.83 -6.90
N ALA A 223 -1.84 -13.05 -5.90
CA ALA A 223 -0.51 -13.66 -6.09
C ALA A 223 -0.61 -15.04 -6.74
N SER A 224 -1.46 -15.92 -6.22
CA SER A 224 -1.70 -17.25 -6.75
C SER A 224 -2.13 -17.21 -8.24
N ARG A 225 -3.09 -16.34 -8.60
CA ARG A 225 -3.52 -16.13 -10.01
C ARG A 225 -2.36 -15.74 -10.93
N PHE A 226 -1.50 -14.82 -10.52
CA PHE A 226 -0.35 -14.43 -11.33
C PHE A 226 0.69 -15.57 -11.42
N GLY A 227 0.81 -16.40 -10.38
CA GLY A 227 1.59 -17.64 -10.43
C GLY A 227 1.08 -18.62 -11.48
N PHE A 228 -0.23 -18.87 -11.52
CA PHE A 228 -0.85 -19.70 -12.57
C PHE A 228 -0.58 -19.16 -13.97
N LYS A 229 -0.64 -17.83 -14.15
CA LYS A 229 -0.27 -17.18 -15.42
C LYS A 229 1.20 -17.42 -15.81
N LEU A 230 2.09 -17.63 -14.84
CA LEU A 230 3.49 -18.01 -15.06
C LEU A 230 3.70 -19.53 -15.19
N GLY A 231 2.64 -20.33 -15.17
CA GLY A 231 2.70 -21.80 -15.25
C GLY A 231 2.96 -22.51 -13.92
N LEU A 232 2.84 -21.80 -12.79
CA LEU A 232 2.95 -22.41 -11.46
C LEU A 232 1.61 -23.06 -11.09
N ASN A 233 1.51 -24.38 -11.30
CA ASN A 233 0.27 -25.14 -11.09
C ASN A 233 0.24 -25.93 -9.76
N GLU A 234 1.33 -25.89 -9.00
CA GLU A 234 1.45 -26.51 -7.67
C GLU A 234 1.61 -25.42 -6.61
N PRO A 235 1.22 -25.65 -5.34
CA PRO A 235 1.40 -24.66 -4.27
C PRO A 235 2.83 -24.14 -4.20
N PHE A 236 2.98 -22.82 -4.30
CA PHE A 236 4.27 -22.15 -4.39
C PHE A 236 4.41 -20.99 -3.42
N LEU A 237 3.33 -20.44 -2.88
CA LEU A 237 3.38 -19.24 -2.04
C LEU A 237 4.17 -19.47 -0.74
N ALA A 238 4.05 -20.64 -0.11
CA ALA A 238 4.85 -21.00 1.07
C ALA A 238 6.37 -21.06 0.79
N LYS A 239 6.77 -21.43 -0.43
CA LYS A 239 8.19 -21.40 -0.83
C LYS A 239 8.67 -19.97 -1.00
N LEU A 240 7.80 -19.08 -1.49
CA LEU A 240 8.13 -17.67 -1.66
C LEU A 240 8.14 -16.90 -0.34
N SER A 241 7.26 -17.23 0.62
CA SER A 241 7.31 -16.64 1.97
C SER A 241 8.62 -16.96 2.67
N SER A 242 9.23 -18.11 2.40
CA SER A 242 10.56 -18.43 2.92
C SER A 242 11.62 -17.39 2.51
N ALA A 243 11.59 -16.93 1.24
CA ALA A 243 12.48 -15.85 0.78
C ALA A 243 12.17 -14.51 1.48
N VAL A 244 10.89 -14.20 1.77
CA VAL A 244 10.52 -13.01 2.56
C VAL A 244 11.09 -13.10 3.98
N ILE A 245 10.92 -14.25 4.63
CA ILE A 245 11.39 -14.51 6.00
C ILE A 245 12.91 -14.43 6.06
N GLU A 246 13.64 -14.95 5.08
CA GLU A 246 15.10 -14.87 5.03
C GLU A 246 15.61 -13.42 4.92
N ILE A 247 14.97 -12.59 4.09
CA ILE A 247 15.38 -11.19 3.87
C ILE A 247 15.05 -10.31 5.08
N MET A 248 13.88 -10.53 5.70
CA MET A 248 13.31 -9.62 6.69
C MET A 248 13.43 -10.12 8.14
N GLY A 249 13.62 -11.42 8.34
CA GLY A 249 13.50 -12.06 9.65
C GLY A 249 14.58 -11.69 10.66
N GLU A 250 15.72 -11.16 10.22
CA GLU A 250 16.73 -10.63 11.15
C GLU A 250 16.23 -9.38 11.91
N HIS A 251 15.36 -8.59 11.27
CA HIS A 251 14.75 -7.40 11.87
C HIS A 251 13.36 -7.67 12.47
N TYR A 252 12.60 -8.58 11.84
CA TYR A 252 11.26 -8.98 12.25
C TYR A 252 11.28 -10.45 12.69
N THR A 253 11.83 -10.72 13.88
CA THR A 253 12.13 -12.08 14.35
C THR A 253 10.89 -12.96 14.47
N GLU A 254 9.72 -12.37 14.67
CA GLU A 254 8.41 -13.02 14.65
C GLU A 254 8.12 -13.78 13.34
N LEU A 255 8.74 -13.36 12.22
CA LEU A 255 8.64 -14.07 10.94
C LEU A 255 9.23 -15.49 11.02
N PHE A 256 10.34 -15.66 11.74
CA PHE A 256 10.95 -16.98 11.95
C PHE A 256 10.10 -17.81 12.91
N GLU A 257 9.62 -17.20 14.00
CA GLU A 257 8.79 -17.87 15.01
C GLU A 257 7.47 -18.40 14.42
N HIS A 258 6.88 -17.67 13.46
CA HIS A 258 5.61 -18.02 12.82
C HIS A 258 5.77 -18.73 11.47
N SER A 259 6.98 -19.12 11.06
CA SER A 259 7.24 -19.67 9.71
C SER A 259 6.35 -20.87 9.35
N ASP A 260 6.23 -21.85 10.25
CA ASP A 260 5.39 -23.04 10.03
C ASP A 260 3.91 -22.68 9.87
N PHE A 261 3.42 -21.74 10.69
CA PHE A 261 2.04 -21.27 10.62
C PHE A 261 1.75 -20.52 9.32
N ILE A 262 2.66 -19.63 8.91
CA ILE A 262 2.58 -18.91 7.63
C ILE A 262 2.50 -19.90 6.47
N ASN A 263 3.37 -20.90 6.47
CA ASN A 263 3.42 -21.93 5.44
C ASN A 263 2.11 -22.74 5.36
N GLU A 264 1.54 -23.13 6.50
CA GLU A 264 0.27 -23.86 6.55
C GLU A 264 -0.88 -23.00 5.99
N VAL A 265 -0.99 -21.75 6.44
CA VAL A 265 -2.09 -20.85 6.05
C VAL A 265 -2.04 -20.54 4.55
N LEU A 266 -0.86 -20.20 4.03
CA LEU A 266 -0.67 -19.93 2.60
C LEU A 266 -1.00 -21.16 1.75
N THR A 267 -0.46 -22.32 2.10
CA THR A 267 -0.70 -23.57 1.36
C THR A 267 -2.18 -23.92 1.34
N ARG A 268 -2.86 -23.82 2.49
CA ARG A 268 -4.29 -24.13 2.61
C ARG A 268 -5.16 -23.20 1.75
N GLU A 269 -4.90 -21.90 1.78
CA GLU A 269 -5.68 -20.94 1.00
C GLU A 269 -5.39 -21.07 -0.51
N GLU A 270 -4.13 -21.30 -0.89
CA GLU A 270 -3.74 -21.54 -2.28
C GLU A 270 -4.43 -22.77 -2.87
N LEU A 271 -4.39 -23.91 -2.17
CA LEU A 271 -5.10 -25.14 -2.56
C LEU A 271 -6.61 -24.94 -2.64
N ARG A 272 -7.19 -24.19 -1.70
CA ARG A 272 -8.63 -23.89 -1.70
C ARG A 272 -9.01 -23.05 -2.92
N PHE A 273 -8.20 -22.04 -3.26
CA PHE A 273 -8.47 -21.15 -4.36
C PHE A 273 -8.28 -21.83 -5.71
N GLN A 274 -7.24 -22.66 -5.86
CA GLN A 274 -6.98 -23.40 -7.09
C GLN A 274 -8.19 -24.21 -7.56
N ARG A 275 -8.90 -24.87 -6.64
CA ARG A 275 -10.13 -25.64 -6.94
C ARG A 275 -11.23 -24.80 -7.60
N THR A 276 -11.28 -23.50 -7.29
CA THR A 276 -12.31 -22.59 -7.82
C THR A 276 -11.81 -21.73 -8.97
N LEU A 277 -10.50 -21.52 -9.07
CA LEU A 277 -9.88 -20.59 -10.00
C LEU A 277 -10.07 -21.02 -11.45
N GLU A 278 -9.81 -22.28 -11.78
CA GLU A 278 -9.93 -22.77 -13.17
C GLU A 278 -11.35 -22.58 -13.70
N HIS A 279 -12.35 -22.99 -12.92
CA HIS A 279 -13.75 -22.79 -13.29
C HIS A 279 -14.13 -21.31 -13.42
N GLY A 280 -13.71 -20.48 -12.47
CA GLY A 280 -14.00 -19.05 -12.52
C GLY A 280 -13.34 -18.34 -13.70
N ILE A 281 -12.10 -18.70 -14.04
CA ILE A 281 -11.39 -18.12 -15.19
C ILE A 281 -12.09 -18.53 -16.49
N ASN A 282 -12.48 -19.80 -16.62
CA ASN A 282 -13.18 -20.26 -17.82
C ASN A 282 -14.52 -19.53 -18.01
N GLU A 283 -15.32 -19.40 -16.94
CA GLU A 283 -16.58 -18.64 -16.99
C GLU A 283 -16.35 -17.17 -17.38
N LEU A 284 -15.33 -16.52 -16.81
CA LEU A 284 -14.98 -15.15 -17.16
C LEU A 284 -14.56 -15.04 -18.64
N GLU A 285 -13.76 -15.98 -19.15
CA GLU A 285 -13.35 -16.01 -20.55
C GLU A 285 -14.55 -16.22 -21.48
N GLU A 286 -15.51 -17.06 -21.13
CA GLU A 286 -16.78 -17.22 -21.87
C GLU A 286 -17.56 -15.90 -21.92
N GLU A 287 -17.68 -15.21 -20.78
CA GLU A 287 -18.36 -13.91 -20.70
C GLU A 287 -17.67 -12.82 -21.54
N LEU A 288 -16.33 -12.75 -21.50
CA LEU A 288 -15.56 -11.81 -22.31
C LEU A 288 -15.66 -12.11 -23.81
N ASN A 289 -15.69 -13.39 -24.19
CA ASN A 289 -15.89 -13.79 -25.59
C ASN A 289 -17.30 -13.45 -26.10
N ALA A 290 -18.32 -13.60 -25.24
CA ALA A 290 -19.69 -13.19 -25.56
C ALA A 290 -19.80 -11.67 -25.76
N LEU A 291 -19.16 -10.86 -24.91
CA LEU A 291 -19.09 -9.40 -25.06
C LEU A 291 -18.38 -8.99 -26.35
N LYS A 292 -17.24 -9.64 -26.65
CA LYS A 292 -16.52 -9.40 -27.90
C LYS A 292 -17.42 -9.64 -29.12
N SER A 293 -18.20 -10.71 -29.09
CA SER A 293 -19.10 -11.11 -30.17
C SER A 293 -20.29 -10.14 -30.33
N SER A 294 -20.71 -9.49 -29.25
CA SER A 294 -21.77 -8.47 -29.27
C SER A 294 -21.27 -7.05 -29.51
N GLY A 295 -19.95 -6.86 -29.73
CA GLY A 295 -19.34 -5.54 -29.95
C GLY A 295 -19.27 -4.68 -28.69
N GLN A 296 -19.39 -5.28 -27.51
CA GLN A 296 -19.26 -4.60 -26.21
C GLN A 296 -17.85 -4.83 -25.64
N ASN A 297 -17.39 -3.88 -24.83
CA ASN A 297 -16.06 -3.92 -24.21
C ASN A 297 -16.11 -3.74 -22.68
N GLU A 298 -17.30 -3.75 -22.08
CA GLU A 298 -17.49 -3.58 -20.64
C GLU A 298 -18.23 -4.77 -20.03
N LEU A 299 -17.63 -5.40 -19.03
CA LEU A 299 -18.25 -6.47 -18.25
C LEU A 299 -19.14 -5.86 -17.17
N SER A 300 -20.42 -6.25 -17.16
CA SER A 300 -21.38 -5.71 -16.20
C SER A 300 -21.04 -6.07 -14.76
N GLY A 301 -21.45 -5.20 -13.84
CA GLY A 301 -21.31 -5.42 -12.41
C GLY A 301 -22.02 -6.68 -11.92
N GLU A 302 -23.16 -7.02 -12.51
CA GLU A 302 -23.93 -8.25 -12.20
C GLU A 302 -23.15 -9.51 -12.54
N LYS A 303 -22.58 -9.60 -13.76
CA LYS A 303 -21.75 -10.75 -14.16
C LYS A 303 -20.51 -10.87 -13.30
N SER A 304 -19.85 -9.75 -13.03
CA SER A 304 -18.68 -9.69 -12.15
C SER A 304 -19.02 -10.11 -10.72
N PHE A 305 -20.20 -9.72 -10.22
CA PHE A 305 -20.70 -10.13 -8.91
C PHE A 305 -20.99 -11.63 -8.87
N ASN A 306 -21.59 -12.19 -9.94
CA ASN A 306 -21.82 -13.63 -10.04
C ASN A 306 -20.49 -14.42 -10.02
N LEU A 307 -19.48 -14.00 -10.79
CA LEU A 307 -18.13 -14.59 -10.78
C LEU A 307 -17.52 -14.58 -9.37
N LYS A 308 -17.72 -13.50 -8.61
CA LYS A 308 -17.26 -13.43 -7.22
C LYS A 308 -18.06 -14.34 -6.29
N ALA A 309 -19.40 -14.26 -6.33
CA ALA A 309 -20.29 -14.94 -5.39
C ALA A 309 -20.29 -16.46 -5.62
N THR A 310 -20.29 -16.88 -6.88
CA THR A 310 -20.43 -18.29 -7.28
C THR A 310 -19.07 -18.97 -7.43
N HIS A 311 -18.09 -18.29 -8.06
CA HIS A 311 -16.80 -18.88 -8.38
C HIS A 311 -15.65 -18.39 -7.50
N GLY A 312 -15.94 -17.50 -6.53
CA GLY A 312 -14.94 -17.03 -5.57
C GLY A 312 -13.84 -16.17 -6.17
N LEU A 313 -14.02 -15.65 -7.40
CA LEU A 313 -13.05 -14.77 -8.05
C LEU A 313 -13.10 -13.37 -7.43
N PRO A 314 -12.00 -12.86 -6.86
CA PRO A 314 -11.94 -11.49 -6.40
C PRO A 314 -12.17 -10.51 -7.56
N ILE A 315 -12.84 -9.39 -7.30
CA ILE A 315 -13.10 -8.37 -8.33
C ILE A 315 -11.81 -7.84 -8.97
N GLN A 316 -10.73 -7.73 -8.21
CA GLN A 316 -9.43 -7.32 -8.73
C GLN A 316 -8.86 -8.35 -9.72
N VAL A 317 -9.08 -9.65 -9.48
CA VAL A 317 -8.67 -10.70 -10.43
C VAL A 317 -9.49 -10.63 -11.72
N ILE A 318 -10.79 -10.35 -11.60
CA ILE A 318 -11.68 -10.14 -12.76
C ILE A 318 -11.20 -8.91 -13.56
N GLN A 319 -10.92 -7.80 -12.90
CA GLN A 319 -10.39 -6.57 -13.53
C GLN A 319 -9.03 -6.80 -14.20
N ASP A 320 -8.11 -7.52 -13.56
CA ASP A 320 -6.80 -7.83 -14.12
C ASP A 320 -6.94 -8.63 -15.42
N ILE A 321 -7.79 -9.67 -15.44
CA ILE A 321 -8.04 -10.50 -16.62
C ILE A 321 -8.77 -9.71 -17.72
N ALA A 322 -9.80 -8.94 -17.36
CA ALA A 322 -10.54 -8.10 -18.31
C ALA A 322 -9.60 -7.09 -18.98
N LYS A 323 -8.75 -6.41 -18.20
CA LYS A 323 -7.77 -5.44 -18.70
C LYS A 323 -6.76 -6.08 -19.66
N GLU A 324 -6.26 -7.27 -19.34
CA GLU A 324 -5.35 -8.03 -20.23
C GLU A 324 -6.00 -8.37 -21.58
N ARG A 325 -7.33 -8.43 -21.63
CA ARG A 325 -8.13 -8.67 -22.85
C ARG A 325 -8.65 -7.38 -23.50
N ASN A 326 -8.29 -6.19 -22.99
CA ASN A 326 -8.79 -4.87 -23.39
C ASN A 326 -10.29 -4.63 -23.11
N PHE A 327 -10.80 -5.19 -22.01
CA PHE A 327 -12.15 -4.93 -21.49
C PHE A 327 -12.09 -4.09 -20.21
N THR A 328 -13.17 -3.36 -19.95
CA THR A 328 -13.44 -2.68 -18.66
C THR A 328 -14.43 -3.49 -17.84
N VAL A 329 -14.55 -3.13 -16.56
CA VAL A 329 -15.52 -3.71 -15.64
C VAL A 329 -16.31 -2.57 -15.02
N ASP A 330 -17.64 -2.67 -15.02
CA ASP A 330 -18.52 -1.71 -14.37
C ASP A 330 -18.48 -1.90 -12.84
N ILE A 331 -17.57 -1.16 -12.20
CA ILE A 331 -17.34 -1.22 -10.75
C ILE A 331 -18.48 -0.58 -9.95
N GLU A 332 -19.16 0.42 -10.50
CA GLU A 332 -20.27 1.06 -9.80
C GLU A 332 -21.46 0.10 -9.68
N SER A 333 -21.80 -0.57 -10.78
CA SER A 333 -22.82 -1.62 -10.80
C SER A 333 -22.42 -2.81 -9.93
N PHE A 334 -21.14 -3.23 -9.96
CA PHE A 334 -20.65 -4.30 -9.09
C PHE A 334 -20.85 -3.95 -7.61
N ALA A 335 -20.47 -2.74 -7.21
CA ALA A 335 -20.66 -2.27 -5.84
C ALA A 335 -22.14 -2.21 -5.44
N LYS A 336 -23.03 -1.89 -6.38
CA LYS A 336 -24.47 -1.91 -6.16
C LYS A 336 -24.99 -3.34 -5.89
N GLU A 337 -24.55 -4.32 -6.68
CA GLU A 337 -24.92 -5.74 -6.48
C GLU A 337 -24.35 -6.28 -5.16
N GLU A 338 -23.10 -5.94 -4.83
CA GLU A 338 -22.49 -6.31 -3.55
C GLU A 338 -23.26 -5.73 -2.35
N ARG A 339 -23.69 -4.47 -2.43
CA ARG A 339 -24.53 -3.83 -1.40
C ARG A 339 -25.89 -4.52 -1.28
N LYS A 340 -26.52 -4.90 -2.39
CA LYS A 340 -27.80 -5.65 -2.37
C LYS A 340 -27.62 -7.00 -1.69
N HIS A 341 -26.60 -7.77 -2.07
CA HIS A 341 -26.32 -9.06 -1.46
C HIS A 341 -25.96 -8.96 0.02
N SER A 342 -25.19 -7.94 0.42
CA SER A 342 -24.85 -7.69 1.82
C SER A 342 -26.07 -7.37 2.69
N LYS A 343 -27.07 -6.67 2.14
CA LYS A 343 -28.35 -6.42 2.82
C LYS A 343 -29.16 -7.71 3.00
N ILE A 344 -29.18 -8.57 1.99
CA ILE A 344 -29.91 -9.85 2.01
C ILE A 344 -29.25 -10.86 2.96
N SER A 345 -27.93 -10.93 2.97
CA SER A 345 -27.13 -11.86 3.80
C SER A 345 -26.92 -11.40 5.25
N GLY A 346 -27.60 -10.33 5.70
CA GLY A 346 -27.47 -9.80 7.05
C GLY A 346 -26.14 -9.08 7.34
N GLY A 347 -25.26 -8.96 6.34
CA GLY A 347 -23.97 -8.26 6.46
C GLY A 347 -24.08 -6.74 6.64
N GLY A 348 -25.28 -6.16 6.47
CA GLY A 348 -25.58 -4.75 6.67
C GLY A 348 -25.96 -4.36 8.10
N GLN A 349 -26.04 -5.30 9.05
CA GLN A 349 -25.90 -4.92 10.46
C GLN A 349 -24.43 -4.64 10.67
N ALA A 350 -24.07 -3.36 10.67
CA ALA A 350 -22.82 -2.88 11.22
C ALA A 350 -22.57 -3.66 12.51
N MET A 351 -21.40 -4.30 12.62
CA MET A 351 -20.86 -4.70 13.91
C MET A 351 -21.02 -3.48 14.82
N GLY A 352 -21.99 -3.56 15.73
CA GLY A 352 -22.00 -2.70 16.90
C GLY A 352 -20.62 -2.81 17.53
N TYR A 353 -20.18 -1.70 18.12
CA TYR A 353 -19.08 -1.59 19.10
C TYR A 353 -18.16 -2.81 19.18
N ILE A 354 -16.90 -2.66 18.79
CA ILE A 354 -15.84 -3.68 18.92
C ILE A 354 -15.93 -4.33 20.31
N ASP A 355 -16.59 -5.48 20.38
CA ASP A 355 -16.88 -6.21 21.61
C ASP A 355 -15.63 -6.95 22.10
N ALA A 356 -14.51 -6.86 21.37
CA ALA A 356 -13.25 -7.48 21.77
C ALA A 356 -12.70 -6.83 23.05
N ALA A 357 -12.72 -5.50 23.17
CA ALA A 357 -12.16 -4.84 24.35
C ALA A 357 -12.96 -5.11 25.63
N ASP A 358 -14.29 -5.15 25.53
CA ASP A 358 -15.17 -5.44 26.65
C ASP A 358 -15.21 -6.93 27.00
N ASN A 359 -15.11 -7.83 26.00
CA ASN A 359 -14.91 -9.25 26.26
C ASN A 359 -13.55 -9.51 26.93
N TYR A 360 -12.46 -8.88 26.48
CA TYR A 360 -11.16 -8.99 27.16
C TYR A 360 -11.20 -8.44 28.59
N LYS A 361 -11.86 -7.29 28.81
CA LYS A 361 -12.06 -6.75 30.17
C LYS A 361 -12.89 -7.67 31.05
N ASN A 362 -13.98 -8.24 30.52
CA ASN A 362 -14.86 -9.13 31.27
C ASN A 362 -14.17 -10.46 31.57
N THR A 363 -13.48 -11.06 30.60
CA THR A 363 -12.69 -12.27 30.83
C THR A 363 -11.54 -12.00 31.80
N PHE A 364 -10.85 -10.87 31.70
CA PHE A 364 -9.82 -10.47 32.66
C PHE A 364 -10.39 -10.28 34.08
N ALA A 365 -11.56 -9.66 34.20
CA ALA A 365 -12.25 -9.48 35.48
C ALA A 365 -12.70 -10.81 36.09
N ILE A 366 -13.22 -11.75 35.29
CA ILE A 366 -13.59 -13.11 35.70
C ILE A 366 -12.36 -13.89 36.17
N LEU A 367 -11.27 -13.84 35.40
CA LEU A 367 -10.02 -14.53 35.75
C LEU A 367 -9.38 -13.97 37.03
N LYS A 368 -9.54 -12.67 37.30
CA LYS A 368 -9.18 -12.06 38.59
C LYS A 368 -10.11 -12.48 39.72
N SER A 369 -11.44 -12.51 39.50
CA SER A 369 -12.39 -12.92 40.55
C SER A 369 -12.24 -14.39 40.94
N ASP A 370 -11.83 -15.23 39.99
CA ASP A 370 -11.64 -16.66 40.18
C ASP A 370 -10.22 -17.01 40.68
N ASN A 371 -9.40 -16.00 41.04
CA ASN A 371 -8.02 -16.16 41.51
C ASN A 371 -7.08 -16.93 40.54
N VAL A 372 -7.42 -16.94 39.24
CA VAL A 372 -6.60 -17.58 38.20
C VAL A 372 -5.41 -16.68 37.80
N LEU A 373 -5.57 -15.36 37.93
CA LEU A 373 -4.52 -14.38 37.69
C LEU A 373 -4.19 -13.65 39.00
N THR A 374 -2.97 -13.83 39.51
CA THR A 374 -2.45 -13.06 40.65
C THR A 374 -1.93 -11.70 40.18
N ASP A 375 -2.16 -10.65 40.96
CA ASP A 375 -1.58 -9.33 40.71
C ASP A 375 -0.04 -9.40 40.78
N THR A 376 0.60 -9.30 39.62
CA THR A 376 2.03 -8.99 39.48
C THR A 376 2.20 -7.66 38.79
#